data_AF-A0A7Y8IN54-F1
#
_entry.id   AF-A0A7Y8IN54-F1
#
_cell.length_a   1.000
_cell.length_b   1.000
_cell.length_c   1.000
_cell.angle_alpha   90.00
_cell.angle_beta   90.00
_cell.angle_gamma   90.00
#
_symmetry.space_group_name_H-M   'P 1'
#
loop_
_entity.id
_entity.type
_entity.pdbx_description
1 polymer ?
#
loop_
_entity_poly.entity_id
_entity_poly.type
_entity_poly.pdbx_seq_one_letter_code
_entity_poly.pdbx_strand_id
1 'polypeptide(L)'
;MHEAVERHLLLLRIVAAAYLLTLGALAVIVGVVEPPTPPLLPQSVHLAWALLALAVVNLATLLPVHRAMLAGPQRVFRHSRQLQPLLRAHLVAHLVTYSRVEAVSIFGLVLFLLSGRTDWFWIFAAPAAVGMLVLWPTAEKLEELLGEPTSSL
;
A
#
# COMPACT_ATOMS: atom_id res chain seq x y z
N MET A 1 -12.88 -20.45 15.14
CA MET A 1 -11.70 -19.82 14.51
C MET A 1 -12.01 -19.31 13.12
N HIS A 2 -12.66 -20.11 12.27
CA HIS A 2 -13.03 -19.75 10.90
C HIS A 2 -13.75 -18.38 10.77
N GLU A 3 -14.82 -18.14 11.55
CA GLU A 3 -15.55 -16.86 11.49
C GLU A 3 -14.69 -15.62 11.82
N ALA A 4 -13.71 -15.76 12.73
CA ALA A 4 -12.83 -14.64 13.09
C ALA A 4 -11.83 -14.31 11.97
N VAL A 5 -11.36 -15.35 11.26
CA VAL A 5 -10.47 -15.26 10.11
C VAL A 5 -11.20 -14.63 8.92
N GLU A 6 -12.43 -15.08 8.64
CA GLU A 6 -13.28 -14.53 7.58
C GLU A 6 -13.60 -13.05 7.80
N ARG A 7 -14.03 -12.67 9.02
CA ARG A 7 -14.28 -11.27 9.37
C ARG A 7 -13.03 -10.41 9.22
N HIS A 8 -11.87 -10.94 9.60
CA HIS A 8 -10.60 -10.24 9.45
C HIS A 8 -10.23 -10.04 7.98
N LEU A 9 -10.36 -11.09 7.15
CA LEU A 9 -10.11 -11.02 5.72
C LEU A 9 -11.06 -10.02 5.02
N LEU A 10 -12.34 -10.04 5.39
CA LEU A 10 -13.32 -9.07 4.88
C LEU A 10 -12.90 -7.64 5.24
N LEU A 11 -12.49 -7.40 6.48
CA LEU A 11 -12.03 -6.10 6.92
C LEU A 11 -10.78 -5.64 6.15
N LEU A 12 -9.81 -6.53 5.92
CA LEU A 12 -8.64 -6.22 5.10
C LEU A 12 -9.02 -5.86 3.66
N ARG A 13 -9.97 -6.59 3.07
CA ARG A 13 -10.47 -6.30 1.70
C ARG A 13 -11.17 -4.96 1.63
N ILE A 14 -11.98 -4.61 2.64
CA ILE A 14 -12.63 -3.30 2.73
C ILE A 14 -11.57 -2.19 2.79
N VAL A 15 -10.55 -2.36 3.63
CA VAL A 15 -9.44 -1.40 3.73
C VAL A 15 -8.69 -1.28 2.40
N ALA A 16 -8.30 -2.39 1.79
CA ALA A 16 -7.59 -2.41 0.52
C ALA A 16 -8.41 -1.75 -0.61
N ALA A 17 -9.71 -2.05 -0.67
CA ALA A 17 -10.63 -1.42 -1.61
C ALA A 17 -10.77 0.08 -1.37
N ALA A 18 -10.80 0.54 -0.12
CA ALA A 18 -10.84 1.96 0.22
C ALA A 18 -9.57 2.69 -0.27
N TYR A 19 -8.38 2.11 -0.09
CA TYR A 19 -7.13 2.68 -0.62
C TYR A 19 -7.06 2.67 -2.17
N LEU A 20 -7.61 1.65 -2.83
CA LEU A 20 -7.73 1.67 -4.29
C LEU A 20 -8.71 2.75 -4.76
N LEU A 21 -9.81 2.94 -4.03
CA LEU A 21 -10.79 3.97 -4.33
C LEU A 21 -10.18 5.37 -4.17
N THR A 22 -9.39 5.62 -3.12
CA THR A 22 -8.68 6.90 -2.95
C THR A 22 -7.70 7.13 -4.08
N LEU A 23 -6.92 6.13 -4.47
CA LEU A 23 -6.03 6.21 -5.64
C LEU A 23 -6.80 6.54 -6.93
N GLY A 24 -7.95 5.89 -7.15
CA GLY A 24 -8.84 6.16 -8.28
C GLY A 24 -9.38 7.59 -8.25
N ALA A 25 -9.79 8.08 -7.08
CA ALA A 25 -10.23 9.46 -6.91
C ALA A 25 -9.10 10.46 -7.25
N LEU A 26 -7.86 10.20 -6.82
CA LEU A 26 -6.71 11.02 -7.19
C LEU A 26 -6.47 11.02 -8.71
N ALA A 27 -6.62 9.87 -9.38
CA ALA A 27 -6.49 9.78 -10.83
C ALA A 27 -7.58 10.56 -11.56
N VAL A 28 -8.83 10.52 -11.07
CA VAL A 28 -9.93 11.33 -11.60
C VAL A 28 -9.64 12.82 -11.41
N ILE A 29 -9.14 13.24 -10.24
CA ILE A 29 -8.76 14.64 -9.99
C ILE A 29 -7.74 15.11 -11.04
N VAL A 30 -6.67 14.34 -11.28
CA VAL A 30 -5.66 14.70 -12.27
C VAL A 30 -6.20 14.67 -13.71
N GLY A 31 -7.19 13.82 -14.00
CA GLY A 31 -7.84 13.78 -15.31
C GLY A 31 -8.82 14.92 -15.58
N VAL A 32 -9.37 15.56 -14.54
CA VAL A 32 -10.38 16.62 -14.66
C VAL A 32 -9.80 18.01 -14.38
N VAL A 33 -8.81 18.12 -13.50
CA VAL A 33 -8.19 19.39 -13.14
C VAL A 33 -7.18 19.79 -14.21
N GLU A 34 -7.36 20.99 -14.77
CA GLU A 34 -6.40 21.55 -15.71
C GLU A 34 -5.05 21.82 -15.01
N PRO A 35 -3.93 21.51 -15.68
CA PRO A 35 -2.62 21.75 -15.11
C PRO A 35 -2.37 23.25 -14.90
N PRO A 36 -1.81 23.65 -13.75
CA PRO A 36 -1.54 25.06 -13.47
C PRO A 36 -0.58 25.67 -14.50
N THR A 37 -1.03 26.76 -15.14
CA THR A 37 -0.25 27.57 -16.08
C THR A 37 -0.23 29.02 -15.61
N PRO A 38 0.96 29.64 -15.37
CA PRO A 38 2.30 29.07 -15.44
C PRO A 38 2.59 28.07 -14.29
N PRO A 39 3.58 27.18 -14.43
CA PRO A 39 3.95 26.24 -13.38
C PRO A 39 4.47 26.98 -12.14
N LEU A 40 4.04 26.54 -10.95
CA LEU A 40 4.42 27.13 -9.67
C LEU A 40 5.92 26.99 -9.37
N LEU A 41 6.53 25.88 -9.81
CA LEU A 41 7.96 25.61 -9.65
C LEU A 41 8.60 25.21 -10.99
N PRO A 42 9.26 26.14 -11.70
CA PRO A 42 9.95 25.85 -12.95
C PRO A 42 11.12 24.85 -12.79
N GLN A 43 11.72 24.76 -11.60
CA GLN A 43 12.81 23.83 -11.26
C GLN A 43 12.31 22.51 -10.63
N SER A 44 11.09 22.09 -10.97
CA SER A 44 10.47 20.87 -10.41
C SER A 44 11.20 19.56 -10.73
N VAL A 45 12.13 19.56 -11.69
CA VAL A 45 12.89 18.37 -12.11
C VAL A 45 13.74 17.79 -10.98
N HIS A 46 14.44 18.62 -10.20
CA HIS A 46 15.27 18.13 -9.08
C HIS A 46 14.41 17.53 -7.96
N LEU A 47 13.27 18.17 -7.68
CA LEU A 47 12.30 17.66 -6.72
C LEU A 47 11.69 16.33 -7.19
N ALA A 48 11.38 16.20 -8.48
CA ALA A 48 10.86 14.96 -9.05
C ALA A 48 11.84 13.79 -8.88
N TRP A 49 13.14 14.01 -9.13
CA TRP A 49 14.16 13.00 -8.89
C TRP A 49 14.31 12.63 -7.41
N ALA A 50 14.26 13.61 -6.51
CA ALA A 50 14.32 13.36 -5.07
C ALA A 50 13.11 12.52 -4.59
N LEU A 51 11.90 12.88 -5.03
CA LEU A 51 10.68 12.13 -4.71
C LEU A 51 10.67 10.74 -5.36
N LEU A 52 11.20 10.61 -6.58
CA LEU A 52 11.31 9.32 -7.25
C LEU A 52 12.28 8.39 -6.50
N ALA A 53 13.44 8.90 -6.09
CA ALA A 53 14.38 8.14 -5.28
C ALA A 53 13.73 7.69 -3.95
N LEU A 54 13.00 8.59 -3.29
CA LEU A 54 12.26 8.26 -2.07
C LEU A 54 11.17 7.21 -2.32
N ALA A 55 10.42 7.32 -3.41
CA ALA A 55 9.40 6.36 -3.80
C ALA A 55 10.01 4.97 -4.06
N VAL A 56 11.13 4.91 -4.79
CA VAL A 56 11.85 3.66 -5.07
C VAL A 56 12.33 3.01 -3.77
N VAL A 57 12.98 3.77 -2.88
CA VAL A 57 13.42 3.27 -1.57
C VAL A 57 12.24 2.81 -0.72
N ASN A 58 11.15 3.56 -0.74
CA ASN A 58 9.93 3.22 -0.01
C ASN A 58 9.34 1.90 -0.51
N LEU A 59 9.18 1.73 -1.84
CA LEU A 59 8.67 0.50 -2.46
C LEU A 59 9.59 -0.69 -2.20
N ALA A 60 10.91 -0.52 -2.35
CA ALA A 60 11.89 -1.57 -2.10
C ALA A 60 11.88 -2.07 -0.64
N THR A 61 11.51 -1.20 0.30
CA THR A 61 11.44 -1.53 1.73
C THR A 61 10.05 -1.92 2.21
N LEU A 62 9.02 -2.01 1.35
CA LEU A 62 7.67 -2.42 1.75
C LEU A 62 7.64 -3.85 2.31
N LEU A 63 8.07 -4.83 1.51
CA LEU A 63 8.02 -6.24 1.89
C LEU A 63 8.94 -6.57 3.10
N PRO A 64 10.18 -6.07 3.16
CA PRO A 64 11.04 -6.29 4.33
C PRO A 64 10.42 -5.75 5.62
N VAL A 65 9.89 -4.54 5.59
CA VAL A 65 9.26 -3.92 6.78
C VAL A 65 7.99 -4.66 7.16
N HIS A 66 7.15 -5.02 6.19
CA HIS A 66 5.94 -5.81 6.44
C HIS A 66 6.26 -7.14 7.14
N ARG A 67 7.26 -7.87 6.62
CA ARG A 67 7.72 -9.13 7.23
C ARG A 67 8.31 -8.91 8.62
N ALA A 68 9.10 -7.86 8.83
CA ALA A 68 9.66 -7.53 10.12
C ALA A 68 8.58 -7.21 11.17
N MET A 69 7.51 -6.50 10.78
CA MET A 69 6.37 -6.21 11.66
C MET A 69 5.63 -7.48 12.11
N LEU A 70 5.61 -8.52 11.28
CA LEU A 70 4.93 -9.79 11.58
C LEU A 70 5.81 -10.82 12.28
N ALA A 71 7.14 -10.71 12.17
CA ALA A 71 8.08 -11.70 12.72
C ALA A 71 7.92 -11.92 14.24
N GLY A 72 7.74 -10.85 15.02
CA GLY A 72 7.50 -10.93 16.46
C GLY A 72 6.15 -11.60 16.80
N PRO A 73 5.02 -11.06 16.31
CA PRO A 73 3.69 -11.64 16.51
C PRO A 73 3.56 -13.10 16.07
N GLN A 74 4.20 -13.48 14.96
CA GLN A 74 4.23 -14.88 14.50
C GLN A 74 4.96 -15.79 15.50
N ARG A 75 6.09 -15.36 16.06
CA ARG A 75 6.81 -16.13 17.09
C ARG A 75 5.94 -16.36 18.33
N VAL A 76 5.21 -15.33 18.77
CA VAL A 76 4.29 -15.43 19.90
C VAL A 76 3.14 -16.39 19.59
N PHE A 77 2.53 -16.27 18.40
CA PHE A 77 1.45 -17.16 17.98
C PHE A 77 1.87 -18.63 17.94
N ARG A 78 3.08 -18.94 17.46
CA ARG A 78 3.60 -20.31 17.44
C ARG A 78 3.65 -20.96 18.84
N HIS A 79 3.88 -20.16 19.89
CA HIS A 79 3.98 -20.65 21.27
C HIS A 79 2.64 -20.59 22.01
N SER A 80 1.91 -19.48 21.91
CA SER A 80 0.69 -19.25 22.70
C SER A 80 -0.59 -19.68 22.00
N ARG A 81 -0.55 -19.91 20.68
CA ARG A 81 -1.71 -20.15 19.79
C ARG A 81 -2.82 -19.09 19.92
N GLN A 82 -2.48 -17.90 20.44
CA GLN A 82 -3.42 -16.79 20.56
C GLN A 82 -3.60 -16.08 19.22
N LEU A 83 -4.76 -16.28 18.59
CA LEU A 83 -5.06 -15.76 17.25
C LEU A 83 -5.20 -14.23 17.22
N GLN A 84 -5.85 -13.64 18.23
CA GLN A 84 -6.22 -12.23 18.26
C GLN A 84 -5.02 -11.25 18.13
N PRO A 85 -3.91 -11.42 18.89
CA PRO A 85 -2.73 -10.56 18.74
C PRO A 85 -2.10 -10.62 17.34
N LEU A 86 -2.07 -11.80 16.72
CA LEU A 86 -1.53 -11.98 15.38
C LEU A 86 -2.38 -11.27 14.32
N LEU A 87 -3.71 -11.44 14.37
CA LEU A 87 -4.62 -10.76 13.46
C LEU A 87 -4.55 -9.23 13.61
N ARG A 88 -4.44 -8.71 14.83
CA ARG A 88 -4.26 -7.26 15.05
C ARG A 88 -2.94 -6.76 14.46
N ALA A 89 -1.85 -7.47 14.69
CA ALA A 89 -0.57 -7.10 14.08
C ALA A 89 -0.61 -7.19 12.55
N HIS A 90 -1.33 -8.17 12.00
CA HIS A 90 -1.54 -8.30 10.57
C HIS A 90 -2.33 -7.15 9.96
N LEU A 91 -3.39 -6.69 10.63
CA LEU A 91 -4.13 -5.49 10.25
C LEU A 91 -3.24 -4.25 10.24
N VAL A 92 -2.47 -4.04 11.32
CA VAL A 92 -1.58 -2.88 11.43
C VAL A 92 -0.50 -2.92 10.35
N ALA A 93 0.11 -4.08 10.11
CA ALA A 93 1.08 -4.24 9.04
C ALA A 93 0.47 -3.92 7.67
N HIS A 94 -0.76 -4.37 7.39
CA HIS A 94 -1.47 -4.00 6.17
C HIS A 94 -1.72 -2.50 6.07
N LEU A 95 -2.30 -1.86 7.10
CA LEU A 95 -2.57 -0.42 7.11
C LEU A 95 -1.30 0.39 6.85
N VAL A 96 -0.20 0.07 7.54
CA VAL A 96 1.08 0.75 7.35
C VAL A 96 1.60 0.55 5.93
N THR A 97 1.52 -0.67 5.41
CA THR A 97 2.02 -0.96 4.06
C THR A 97 1.20 -0.22 2.99
N TYR A 98 -0.13 -0.22 3.10
CA TYR A 98 -1.01 0.51 2.18
C TYR A 98 -0.83 2.02 2.29
N SER A 99 -0.71 2.57 3.50
CA SER A 99 -0.42 4.00 3.70
C SER A 99 0.89 4.41 3.02
N ARG A 100 1.92 3.57 3.13
CA ARG A 100 3.22 3.82 2.47
C ARG A 100 3.11 3.77 0.95
N VAL A 101 2.28 2.89 0.40
CA VAL A 101 2.03 2.81 -1.04
C VAL A 101 1.23 4.03 -1.51
N GLU A 102 0.20 4.45 -0.77
CA GLU A 102 -0.57 5.65 -1.07
C GLU A 102 0.27 6.93 -1.00
N ALA A 103 1.23 7.02 -0.08
CA ALA A 103 2.17 8.15 -0.04
C ALA A 103 2.92 8.34 -1.37
N VAL A 104 3.19 7.26 -2.11
CA VAL A 104 3.82 7.34 -3.44
C VAL A 104 2.91 8.05 -4.44
N SER A 105 1.62 7.71 -4.50
CA SER A 105 0.68 8.39 -5.40
C SER A 105 0.46 9.86 -5.01
N ILE A 106 0.50 10.17 -3.72
CA ILE A 106 0.46 11.56 -3.21
C ILE A 106 1.67 12.36 -3.73
N PHE A 107 2.88 11.78 -3.76
CA PHE A 107 4.05 12.45 -4.37
C PHE A 107 3.82 12.77 -5.85
N GLY A 108 3.20 11.85 -6.59
CA GLY A 108 2.80 12.09 -7.97
C GLY A 108 1.81 13.25 -8.12
N LEU A 109 0.80 13.32 -7.24
CA LEU A 109 -0.17 14.42 -7.22
C LEU A 109 0.50 15.77 -6.90
N VAL A 110 1.38 15.79 -5.91
CA VAL A 110 2.15 17.00 -5.54
C VAL A 110 2.98 17.48 -6.73
N LEU A 111 3.66 16.57 -7.44
CA LEU A 111 4.43 16.92 -8.63
C LEU A 111 3.55 17.44 -9.76
N PHE A 112 2.38 16.85 -9.99
CA PHE A 112 1.40 17.35 -10.95
C PHE A 112 1.00 18.80 -10.64
N LEU A 113 0.62 19.09 -9.39
CA LEU A 113 0.22 20.42 -8.95
C LEU A 113 1.35 21.45 -9.05
N LEU A 114 2.61 21.05 -8.80
CA LEU A 114 3.74 21.98 -8.81
C LEU A 114 4.31 22.22 -10.21
N SER A 115 4.31 21.19 -11.06
CA SER A 115 4.95 21.22 -12.38
C SER A 115 3.98 21.44 -13.55
N GLY A 116 2.68 21.25 -13.34
CA GLY A 116 1.67 21.25 -14.41
C GLY A 116 1.79 20.05 -15.36
N ARG A 117 2.54 19.00 -15.00
CA ARG A 117 2.75 17.83 -15.85
C ARG A 117 2.03 16.60 -15.30
N THR A 118 1.12 16.07 -16.10
CA THR A 118 0.36 14.84 -15.81
C THR A 118 1.23 13.59 -15.78
N ASP A 119 2.33 13.56 -16.54
CA ASP A 119 3.23 12.41 -16.62
C ASP A 119 3.75 11.99 -15.23
N TRP A 120 4.10 12.96 -14.39
CA TRP A 120 4.61 12.70 -13.05
C TRP A 120 3.59 12.03 -12.14
N PHE A 121 2.30 12.32 -12.30
CA PHE A 121 1.29 11.60 -11.55
C PHE A 121 1.29 10.12 -11.91
N TRP A 122 1.25 9.80 -13.20
CA TRP A 122 1.17 8.41 -13.67
C TRP A 122 2.43 7.59 -13.36
N ILE A 123 3.62 8.20 -13.40
CA ILE A 123 4.89 7.56 -13.02
C ILE A 123 4.87 7.04 -11.57
N PHE A 124 4.17 7.74 -10.68
CA PHE A 124 4.08 7.35 -9.27
C PHE A 124 2.82 6.53 -8.96
N ALA A 125 1.69 6.86 -9.59
CA ALA A 125 0.42 6.19 -9.39
C ALA A 125 0.44 4.74 -9.90
N ALA A 126 1.08 4.45 -11.04
CA ALA A 126 1.12 3.11 -11.58
C ALA A 126 1.89 2.11 -10.68
N PRO A 127 3.11 2.39 -10.20
CA PRO A 127 3.77 1.55 -9.20
C PRO A 127 2.99 1.43 -7.89
N ALA A 128 2.29 2.49 -7.47
CA ALA A 128 1.43 2.43 -6.28
C ALA A 128 0.26 1.46 -6.48
N ALA A 129 -0.44 1.54 -7.61
CA ALA A 129 -1.51 0.60 -7.97
C ALA A 129 -1.01 -0.86 -7.97
N VAL A 130 0.15 -1.10 -8.62
CA VAL A 130 0.77 -2.43 -8.63
C VAL A 130 1.11 -2.89 -7.21
N GLY A 131 1.67 -2.02 -6.37
CA GLY A 131 1.95 -2.31 -4.96
C GLY A 131 0.71 -2.73 -4.19
N MET A 132 -0.40 -2.01 -4.35
CA MET A 132 -1.68 -2.35 -3.71
C MET A 132 -2.23 -3.71 -4.20
N LEU A 133 -2.14 -4.00 -5.50
CA LEU A 133 -2.59 -5.27 -6.07
C LEU A 133 -1.73 -6.46 -5.62
N VAL A 134 -0.40 -6.29 -5.57
CA VAL A 134 0.51 -7.33 -5.06
C VAL A 134 0.24 -7.62 -3.59
N LEU A 135 -0.11 -6.60 -2.81
CA LEU A 135 -0.47 -6.69 -1.39
C LEU A 135 -1.95 -6.99 -1.16
N TRP A 136 -2.69 -7.42 -2.19
CA TRP A 136 -4.11 -7.72 -2.03
C TRP A 136 -4.31 -8.85 -1.00
N PRO A 137 -5.24 -8.69 -0.04
CA PRO A 137 -5.49 -9.69 0.99
C PRO A 137 -6.26 -10.88 0.41
N THR A 138 -5.59 -12.03 0.37
CA THR A 138 -6.14 -13.33 -0.08
C THR A 138 -6.24 -14.30 1.10
N ALA A 139 -7.13 -15.29 0.99
CA ALA A 139 -7.26 -16.34 1.99
C ALA A 139 -5.96 -17.14 2.12
N GLU A 140 -5.33 -17.47 0.99
CA GLU A 140 -4.04 -18.17 0.91
C GLU A 140 -2.93 -17.49 1.74
N LYS A 141 -2.76 -16.17 1.62
CA LYS A 141 -1.75 -15.42 2.40
C LYS A 141 -2.05 -15.42 3.89
N LEU A 142 -3.32 -15.46 4.25
CA LEU A 142 -3.75 -15.51 5.64
C LEU A 142 -3.58 -16.91 6.23
N GLU A 143 -3.83 -17.97 5.46
CA GLU A 143 -3.55 -19.36 5.83
C GLU A 143 -2.05 -19.62 5.99
N GLU A 144 -1.23 -19.12 5.06
CA GLU A 144 0.23 -19.15 5.14
C GLU A 144 0.73 -18.45 6.43
N LEU A 145 0.11 -17.34 6.80
CA LEU A 145 0.42 -16.62 8.04
C LEU A 145 0.12 -17.45 9.30
N LEU A 146 -0.97 -18.21 9.27
CA LEU A 146 -1.41 -19.07 10.37
C LEU A 146 -0.62 -20.39 10.43
N GLY A 147 0.14 -20.72 9.39
CA GLY A 147 0.89 -21.97 9.29
C GLY A 147 -0.03 -23.18 9.15
N GLU A 148 -1.26 -22.98 8.66
CA GLU A 148 -2.08 -24.09 8.18
C GLU A 148 -1.56 -24.46 6.79
N PRO A 149 -1.11 -25.71 6.55
CA PRO A 149 -0.70 -26.12 5.22
C PRO A 149 -1.90 -25.95 4.30
N THR A 150 -1.69 -25.29 3.16
CA THR A 150 -2.58 -25.42 2.01
C THR A 150 -2.85 -26.92 1.83
N SER A 151 -4.09 -27.35 2.06
CA SER A 151 -4.55 -28.65 1.63
C SER A 151 -4.45 -28.63 0.11
N SER A 152 -3.32 -29.13 -0.39
CA SER A 152 -3.07 -29.39 -1.79
C SER A 152 -4.21 -30.23 -2.34
N LEU A 153 -4.98 -29.63 -3.24
CA LEU A 153 -5.75 -30.33 -4.27
C LEU A 153 -5.29 -29.81 -5.63
#